data_AF-A0A9D6I6K5-F1
#
_entry.id   AF-A0A9D6I6K5-F1
#
_cell.length_a   1.000
_cell.length_b   1.000
_cell.length_c   1.000
_cell.angle_alpha   90.00
_cell.angle_beta   90.00
_cell.angle_gamma   90.00
#
_symmetry.space_group_name_H-M   'P 1'
#
loop_
_entity.id
_entity.type
_entity.pdbx_description
1 polymer ?
#
loop_
_entity_poly.entity_id
_entity_poly.type
_entity_poly.pdbx_seq_one_letter_code
_entity_poly.pdbx_strand_id
1 'polypeptide(L)'
;TLLPLAFVSTTTLTAGYKSITGNFLVLARGPDVAKHFQGYIPIVVFEYPPASGIGYSPETLAELAKLPSVAAVKDWSNDIVAFEQNLRAIRQTGRPVAVLSSFTMSLFATFILGADGCISGMGSVASDLQAELFEAVQQRDLARARAVNDRLEPLVRIFYAPPFVDMHNRMKEALVLLGRIPAAHVRPPLTPVSDEERCCIQLALKASGLLR
;
A
#
# COMPACT_ATOMS: atom_id res chain seq x y z
N THR A 1 15.36 -18.87 -16.60
CA THR A 1 15.42 -17.43 -16.23
C THR A 1 14.64 -17.27 -14.94
N LEU A 2 15.33 -17.03 -13.82
CA LEU A 2 14.74 -17.01 -12.48
C LEU A 2 13.71 -15.87 -12.37
N LEU A 3 12.45 -16.23 -12.15
CA LEU A 3 11.34 -15.31 -11.92
C LEU A 3 11.55 -14.56 -10.59
N PRO A 4 11.38 -13.23 -10.53
CA PRO A 4 11.34 -12.54 -9.25
C PRO A 4 9.97 -12.82 -8.60
N LEU A 5 9.86 -13.95 -7.91
CA LEU A 5 8.78 -14.22 -6.97
C LEU A 5 9.13 -13.48 -5.66
N ALA A 6 8.37 -12.45 -5.31
CA ALA A 6 8.48 -11.83 -4.01
C ALA A 6 7.52 -12.54 -3.05
N PHE A 7 8.06 -13.40 -2.19
CA PHE A 7 7.35 -13.82 -0.98
C PHE A 7 7.34 -12.63 -0.03
N VAL A 8 6.20 -11.97 0.08
CA VAL A 8 6.05 -10.82 0.98
C VAL A 8 5.19 -11.24 2.15
N SER A 9 5.81 -11.47 3.31
CA SER A 9 5.08 -11.42 4.58
C SER A 9 4.73 -9.96 4.82
N THR A 10 3.47 -9.59 4.56
CA THR A 10 2.96 -8.22 4.78
C THR A 10 1.87 -8.27 5.83
N THR A 11 1.96 -7.40 6.83
CA THR A 11 0.84 -7.09 7.71
C THR A 11 -0.15 -6.24 6.90
N THR A 12 -1.29 -6.82 6.53
CA THR A 12 -2.37 -6.10 5.86
C THR A 12 -3.44 -5.73 6.89
N LEU A 13 -3.86 -4.46 6.91
CA LEU A 13 -4.98 -3.99 7.72
C LEU A 13 -6.27 -4.10 6.89
N THR A 14 -7.18 -4.99 7.30
CA THR A 14 -8.55 -5.11 6.79
C THR A 14 -9.50 -5.23 7.98
N ALA A 15 -10.52 -4.39 8.07
CA ALA A 15 -11.61 -4.57 9.04
C ALA A 15 -12.75 -5.35 8.38
N GLY A 16 -13.17 -6.46 8.98
CA GLY A 16 -14.26 -7.33 8.49
C GLY A 16 -13.77 -8.62 7.81
N TYR A 17 -12.55 -8.62 7.26
CA TYR A 17 -11.77 -9.85 7.05
C TYR A 17 -10.77 -9.92 8.19
N LYS A 18 -10.70 -11.04 8.92
CA LYS A 18 -9.56 -11.36 9.80
C LYS A 18 -8.30 -10.96 9.03
N SER A 19 -7.40 -10.21 9.67
CA SER A 19 -6.12 -9.79 9.08
C SER A 19 -5.63 -10.81 8.06
N ILE A 20 -5.33 -10.38 6.84
CA ILE A 20 -4.65 -11.23 5.86
C ILE A 20 -3.20 -11.37 6.36
N THR A 21 -3.04 -12.17 7.42
CA THR A 21 -1.79 -12.56 8.06
C THR A 21 -1.56 -14.01 7.67
N GLY A 22 -0.55 -14.24 6.85
CA GLY A 22 -0.26 -15.54 6.25
C GLY A 22 0.78 -15.41 5.14
N ASN A 23 1.20 -16.55 4.59
CA ASN A 23 2.04 -16.57 3.41
C ASN A 23 1.15 -16.33 2.18
N PHE A 24 1.36 -15.22 1.50
CA PHE A 24 0.69 -14.91 0.23
C PHE A 24 1.74 -14.68 -0.83
N LEU A 25 1.43 -15.08 -2.06
CA LEU A 25 2.29 -14.77 -3.20
C LEU A 25 1.83 -13.46 -3.83
N VAL A 26 2.71 -12.46 -3.84
CA VAL A 26 2.48 -11.22 -4.58
C VAL A 26 2.95 -11.43 -6.02
N LEU A 27 2.02 -11.49 -6.97
CA LEU A 27 2.35 -11.72 -8.38
C LEU A 27 2.40 -10.39 -9.14
N ALA A 28 3.56 -10.13 -9.75
CA ALA A 28 3.83 -8.95 -10.56
C ALA A 28 3.83 -9.24 -12.08
N ARG A 29 3.57 -10.49 -12.52
CA ARG A 29 3.51 -10.83 -13.96
C ARG A 29 2.52 -11.94 -14.29
N GLY A 30 1.75 -11.67 -15.36
CA GLY A 30 1.07 -12.61 -16.25
C GLY A 30 -0.02 -13.50 -15.64
N PRO A 31 -1.22 -13.62 -16.25
CA PRO A 31 -2.26 -14.52 -15.77
C PRO A 31 -1.85 -16.00 -15.75
N ASP A 32 -0.86 -16.38 -16.55
CA ASP A 32 -0.37 -17.76 -16.59
C ASP A 32 0.37 -18.16 -15.32
N VAL A 33 1.10 -17.25 -14.67
CA VAL A 33 1.80 -17.55 -13.41
C VAL A 33 0.78 -17.84 -12.30
N ALA A 34 -0.32 -17.08 -12.24
CA ALA A 34 -1.36 -17.30 -11.24
C ALA A 34 -2.00 -18.69 -11.34
N LYS A 35 -2.13 -19.24 -12.55
CA LYS A 35 -2.64 -20.61 -12.79
C LYS A 35 -1.72 -21.69 -12.22
N HIS A 36 -0.40 -21.50 -12.26
CA HIS A 36 0.56 -22.49 -11.76
C HIS A 36 0.48 -22.68 -10.23
N PHE A 37 0.02 -21.68 -9.50
CA PHE A 37 -0.08 -21.69 -8.03
C PHE A 37 -1.51 -21.90 -7.52
N GLN A 38 -2.47 -22.23 -8.39
CA GLN A 38 -3.85 -22.51 -7.98
C GLN A 38 -3.92 -23.68 -6.98
N GLY A 39 -4.62 -23.47 -5.87
CA GLY A 39 -4.85 -24.48 -4.84
C GLY A 39 -3.73 -24.64 -3.81
N TYR A 40 -2.59 -23.97 -3.97
CA TYR A 40 -1.46 -24.10 -3.04
C TYR A 40 -1.37 -22.97 -2.03
N ILE A 41 -1.54 -21.73 -2.48
CA ILE A 41 -1.38 -20.52 -1.66
C ILE A 41 -2.32 -19.43 -2.17
N PRO A 42 -2.89 -18.57 -1.29
CA PRO A 42 -3.66 -17.44 -1.78
C PRO A 42 -2.72 -16.37 -2.37
N ILE A 43 -3.22 -15.69 -3.39
CA ILE A 43 -2.46 -14.79 -4.27
C ILE A 43 -2.98 -13.37 -4.08
N VAL A 44 -2.04 -12.42 -4.01
CA VAL A 44 -2.30 -10.99 -4.11
C VAL A 44 -1.75 -10.51 -5.46
N VAL A 45 -2.63 -10.09 -6.36
CA VAL A 45 -2.20 -9.52 -7.65
C VAL A 45 -1.69 -8.11 -7.40
N PHE A 46 -0.51 -7.76 -7.94
CA PHE A 46 0.02 -6.40 -7.83
C PHE A 46 -0.25 -5.61 -9.10
N GLU A 47 -1.12 -4.61 -8.99
CA GLU A 47 -1.43 -3.67 -10.07
C GLU A 47 -0.48 -2.47 -10.03
N TYR A 48 0.04 -2.08 -11.21
CA TYR A 48 1.04 -1.03 -11.39
C TYR A 48 0.44 0.18 -12.11
N PRO A 49 1.12 1.34 -12.10
CA PRO A 49 0.65 2.49 -12.86
C PRO A 49 0.47 2.15 -14.34
N PRO A 50 -0.58 2.64 -15.03
CA PRO A 50 -0.74 2.43 -16.47
C PRO A 50 0.49 2.86 -17.27
N ALA A 51 1.14 3.96 -16.86
CA ALA A 51 2.36 4.47 -17.47
C ALA A 51 3.59 3.55 -17.34
N SER A 52 3.55 2.53 -16.47
CA SER A 52 4.65 1.58 -16.29
C SER A 52 4.78 0.58 -17.44
N GLY A 53 3.74 0.40 -18.26
CA GLY A 53 3.68 -0.62 -19.31
C GLY A 53 3.58 -2.06 -18.82
N ILE A 54 3.50 -2.27 -17.50
CA ILE A 54 3.37 -3.59 -16.86
C ILE A 54 2.12 -3.72 -15.97
N GLY A 55 1.27 -2.68 -15.93
CA GLY A 55 -0.05 -2.75 -15.29
C GLY A 55 -1.04 -3.62 -16.06
N TYR A 56 -2.09 -4.06 -15.39
CA TYR A 56 -3.18 -4.83 -16.01
C TYR A 56 -4.34 -3.90 -16.39
N SER A 57 -5.08 -4.26 -17.44
CA SER A 57 -6.34 -3.58 -17.72
C SER A 57 -7.42 -3.98 -16.71
N PRO A 58 -8.48 -3.18 -16.50
CA PRO A 58 -9.60 -3.56 -15.66
C PRO A 58 -10.22 -4.93 -16.04
N GLU A 59 -10.32 -5.21 -17.34
CA GLU A 59 -10.81 -6.50 -17.85
C GLU A 59 -9.87 -7.65 -17.44
N THR A 60 -8.57 -7.43 -17.53
CA THR A 60 -7.57 -8.42 -17.14
C THR A 60 -7.61 -8.68 -15.63
N LEU A 61 -7.76 -7.62 -14.82
CA LEU A 61 -7.95 -7.75 -13.36
C LEU A 61 -9.24 -8.52 -13.02
N ALA A 62 -10.33 -8.29 -13.75
CA ALA A 62 -11.57 -9.04 -13.58
C ALA A 62 -11.39 -10.53 -13.90
N GLU A 63 -10.68 -10.88 -14.98
CA GLU A 63 -10.37 -12.28 -15.29
C GLU A 63 -9.46 -12.93 -14.23
N LEU A 64 -8.47 -12.19 -13.72
CA LEU A 64 -7.63 -12.65 -12.62
C LEU A 64 -8.43 -12.86 -11.33
N ALA A 65 -9.34 -11.95 -11.00
CA ALA A 65 -10.18 -12.02 -9.81
C ALA A 65 -11.14 -13.22 -9.81
N LYS A 66 -11.45 -13.80 -10.98
CA LYS A 66 -12.23 -15.04 -11.10
C LYS A 66 -11.46 -16.28 -10.64
N LEU A 67 -10.12 -16.23 -10.60
CA LEU A 67 -9.29 -17.37 -10.19
C LEU A 67 -9.47 -17.65 -8.68
N PRO A 68 -9.78 -18.89 -8.25
CA PRO A 68 -10.07 -19.19 -6.85
C PRO A 68 -8.94 -18.87 -5.86
N SER A 69 -7.68 -18.89 -6.33
CA SER A 69 -6.51 -18.56 -5.51
C SER A 69 -6.30 -17.06 -5.33
N VAL A 70 -6.89 -16.19 -6.16
CA VAL A 70 -6.73 -14.74 -6.02
C VAL A 70 -7.60 -14.26 -4.86
N ALA A 71 -6.93 -13.85 -3.77
CA ALA A 71 -7.55 -13.38 -2.56
C ALA A 71 -7.65 -11.84 -2.53
N ALA A 72 -6.69 -11.16 -3.16
CA ALA A 72 -6.71 -9.71 -3.24
C ALA A 72 -6.02 -9.15 -4.49
N VAL A 73 -6.29 -7.89 -4.77
CA VAL A 73 -5.54 -7.02 -5.67
C VAL A 73 -4.95 -5.89 -4.84
N LYS A 74 -3.62 -5.76 -4.84
CA LYS A 74 -2.90 -4.60 -4.31
C LYS A 74 -2.80 -3.58 -5.44
N ASP A 75 -3.52 -2.48 -5.33
CA ASP A 75 -3.58 -1.46 -6.38
C ASP A 75 -2.59 -0.31 -6.12
N TRP A 76 -1.59 -0.19 -6.99
CA TRP A 76 -0.66 0.94 -7.07
C TRP A 76 -0.72 1.62 -8.44
N SER A 77 -1.91 1.72 -9.04
CA SER A 77 -2.15 2.46 -10.28
C SER A 77 -1.71 3.93 -10.21
N ASN A 78 -1.70 4.51 -9.00
CA ASN A 78 -1.31 5.90 -8.75
C ASN A 78 -2.17 6.91 -9.53
N ASP A 79 -3.40 6.52 -9.84
CA ASP A 79 -4.42 7.32 -10.52
C ASP A 79 -5.80 6.94 -9.96
N ILE A 80 -6.57 7.93 -9.51
CA ILE A 80 -7.83 7.67 -8.80
C ILE A 80 -8.93 7.16 -9.73
N VAL A 81 -8.90 7.55 -11.01
CA VAL A 81 -9.86 7.10 -12.02
C VAL A 81 -9.57 5.66 -12.39
N ALA A 82 -8.29 5.32 -12.60
CA ALA A 82 -7.87 3.94 -12.84
C ALA A 82 -8.21 3.02 -11.66
N PHE A 83 -7.97 3.47 -10.42
CA PHE A 83 -8.35 2.73 -9.21
C PHE A 83 -9.85 2.43 -9.18
N GLU A 84 -10.70 3.43 -9.47
CA GLU A 84 -12.15 3.24 -9.50
C GLU A 84 -12.59 2.24 -10.58
N GLN A 85 -12.00 2.34 -11.78
CA GLN A 85 -12.26 1.40 -12.88
C GLN A 85 -11.89 -0.04 -12.50
N ASN A 86 -10.70 -0.23 -11.94
CA ASN A 86 -10.22 -1.52 -11.45
C ASN A 86 -11.14 -2.09 -10.37
N LEU A 87 -11.49 -1.27 -9.37
CA LEU A 87 -12.39 -1.65 -8.29
C LEU A 87 -13.75 -2.12 -8.84
N ARG A 88 -14.36 -1.35 -9.75
CA ARG A 88 -15.65 -1.70 -10.36
C ARG A 88 -15.57 -3.00 -11.16
N ALA A 89 -14.53 -3.19 -11.97
CA ALA A 89 -14.34 -4.39 -12.77
C ALA A 89 -14.18 -5.65 -11.88
N ILE A 90 -13.39 -5.57 -10.81
CA ILE A 90 -13.22 -6.66 -9.84
C ILE A 90 -14.54 -6.97 -9.14
N ARG A 91 -15.29 -5.95 -8.70
CA ARG A 91 -16.58 -6.13 -8.00
C ARG A 91 -17.66 -6.76 -8.90
N GLN A 92 -17.69 -6.43 -10.19
CA GLN A 92 -18.63 -7.01 -11.16
C GLN A 92 -18.47 -8.54 -11.31
N THR A 93 -17.32 -9.11 -10.93
CA THR A 93 -17.13 -10.57 -10.92
C THR A 93 -17.99 -11.30 -9.88
N GLY A 94 -18.51 -10.58 -8.87
CA GLY A 94 -19.25 -11.16 -7.75
C GLY A 94 -18.38 -11.98 -6.79
N ARG A 95 -17.06 -12.06 -6.99
CA ARG A 95 -16.15 -12.76 -6.10
C ARG A 95 -15.69 -11.88 -4.93
N PRO A 96 -15.48 -12.47 -3.74
CA PRO A 96 -14.96 -11.77 -2.57
C PRO A 96 -13.44 -11.57 -2.66
N VAL A 97 -12.98 -10.80 -3.65
CA VAL A 97 -11.57 -10.41 -3.81
C VAL A 97 -11.35 -9.05 -3.16
N ALA A 98 -10.43 -8.98 -2.20
CA ALA A 98 -10.11 -7.70 -1.56
C ALA A 98 -9.38 -6.76 -2.54
N VAL A 99 -9.71 -5.48 -2.55
CA VAL A 99 -9.01 -4.43 -3.30
C VAL A 99 -8.32 -3.52 -2.30
N LEU A 100 -7.01 -3.65 -2.21
CA LEU A 100 -6.16 -3.03 -1.21
C LEU A 100 -5.40 -1.87 -1.84
N SER A 101 -5.60 -0.66 -1.35
CA SER A 101 -4.85 0.48 -1.85
C SER A 101 -3.38 0.41 -1.43
N SER A 102 -2.48 0.63 -2.37
CA SER A 102 -1.05 0.89 -2.11
C SER A 102 -0.70 2.36 -2.34
N PHE A 103 -1.68 3.19 -2.68
CA PHE A 103 -1.51 4.59 -3.02
C PHE A 103 -1.66 5.47 -1.79
N THR A 104 -0.57 5.60 -1.05
CA THR A 104 -0.59 6.24 0.28
C THR A 104 -0.87 7.74 0.20
N MET A 105 -0.47 8.40 -0.89
CA MET A 105 -0.69 9.84 -1.09
C MET A 105 -2.16 10.22 -1.29
N SER A 106 -3.04 9.25 -1.60
CA SER A 106 -4.48 9.50 -1.71
C SER A 106 -5.28 8.38 -1.03
N LEU A 107 -4.76 7.88 0.10
CA LEU A 107 -5.36 6.78 0.83
C LEU A 107 -6.78 7.09 1.32
N PHE A 108 -7.02 8.34 1.73
CA PHE A 108 -8.36 8.78 2.11
C PHE A 108 -9.35 8.67 0.93
N ALA A 109 -8.97 9.09 -0.27
CA ALA A 109 -9.83 9.01 -1.44
C ALA A 109 -10.14 7.56 -1.83
N THR A 110 -9.15 6.66 -1.80
CA THR A 110 -9.36 5.25 -2.15
C THR A 110 -10.22 4.53 -1.12
N PHE A 111 -10.10 4.85 0.17
CA PHE A 111 -11.02 4.35 1.20
C PHE A 111 -12.46 4.84 0.97
N ILE A 112 -12.66 6.11 0.63
CA ILE A 112 -13.99 6.64 0.30
C ILE A 112 -14.61 5.93 -0.90
N LEU A 113 -13.81 5.59 -1.92
CA LEU A 113 -14.27 4.83 -3.09
C LEU A 113 -14.62 3.37 -2.77
N GLY A 114 -14.19 2.84 -1.62
CA GLY A 114 -14.51 1.48 -1.19
C GLY A 114 -13.37 0.47 -1.33
N ALA A 115 -12.12 0.90 -1.22
CA ALA A 115 -11.02 -0.02 -0.96
C ALA A 115 -11.25 -0.78 0.36
N ASP A 116 -10.88 -2.05 0.42
CA ASP A 116 -11.11 -2.91 1.61
C ASP A 116 -10.03 -2.74 2.69
N GLY A 117 -9.03 -1.90 2.42
CA GLY A 117 -7.87 -1.70 3.27
C GLY A 117 -6.68 -1.25 2.44
N CYS A 118 -5.47 -1.43 2.99
CA CYS A 118 -4.25 -1.01 2.32
C CYS A 118 -3.05 -1.93 2.57
N ILE A 119 -2.15 -1.96 1.58
CA ILE A 119 -0.78 -2.44 1.74
C ILE A 119 0.13 -1.27 1.42
N SER A 120 0.52 -0.53 2.45
CA SER A 120 1.27 0.72 2.33
C SER A 120 2.70 0.57 2.89
N GLY A 121 3.68 1.16 2.20
CA GLY A 121 5.03 1.30 2.74
C GLY A 121 5.07 2.15 4.02
N MET A 122 4.29 3.24 4.06
CA MET A 122 4.18 4.13 5.22
C MET A 122 3.57 3.44 6.44
N GLY A 123 2.84 2.34 6.24
CA GLY A 123 2.37 1.48 7.33
C GLY A 123 3.50 0.95 8.22
N SER A 124 4.74 0.93 7.72
CA SER A 124 5.92 0.60 8.55
C SER A 124 6.17 1.62 9.65
N VAL A 125 5.74 2.88 9.47
CA VAL A 125 5.98 4.01 10.39
C VAL A 125 4.71 4.45 11.10
N ALA A 126 3.59 4.52 10.37
CA ALA A 126 2.35 5.15 10.79
C ALA A 126 1.12 4.24 10.61
N SER A 127 1.29 2.94 10.90
CA SER A 127 0.20 1.94 10.83
C SER A 127 -1.05 2.38 11.58
N ASP A 128 -0.87 2.94 12.78
CA ASP A 128 -1.97 3.29 13.67
C ASP A 128 -2.83 4.42 13.08
N LEU A 129 -2.20 5.40 12.42
CA LEU A 129 -2.92 6.48 11.72
C LEU A 129 -3.65 5.96 10.47
N GLN A 130 -3.06 5.01 9.75
CA GLN A 130 -3.71 4.39 8.59
C GLN A 130 -4.92 3.54 9.01
N ALA A 131 -4.80 2.80 10.12
CA ALA A 131 -5.90 2.07 10.72
C ALA A 131 -7.01 3.02 11.19
N GLU A 132 -6.64 4.10 11.90
CA GLU A 132 -7.58 5.11 12.38
C GLU A 132 -8.35 5.77 11.22
N LEU A 133 -7.67 6.07 10.11
CA LEU A 133 -8.28 6.61 8.91
C LEU A 133 -9.28 5.63 8.31
N PHE A 134 -8.88 4.36 8.17
CA PHE A 134 -9.73 3.31 7.62
C PHE A 134 -10.98 3.10 8.48
N GLU A 135 -10.83 3.00 9.80
CA GLU A 135 -11.94 2.86 10.74
C GLU A 135 -12.92 4.04 10.66
N ALA A 136 -12.41 5.27 10.61
CA ALA A 136 -13.25 6.46 10.50
C ALA A 136 -14.09 6.45 9.20
N VAL A 137 -13.49 6.05 8.08
CA VAL A 137 -14.22 5.89 6.80
C VAL A 137 -15.28 4.78 6.91
N GLN A 138 -14.94 3.62 7.48
CA GLN A 138 -15.88 2.51 7.67
C GLN A 138 -17.07 2.88 8.56
N GLN A 139 -16.84 3.74 9.56
CA GLN A 139 -17.87 4.28 10.45
C GLN A 139 -18.65 5.46 9.83
N ARG A 140 -18.31 5.86 8.60
CA ARG A 140 -18.87 7.05 7.92
C ARG A 140 -18.64 8.36 8.67
N ASP A 141 -17.61 8.42 9.52
CA ASP A 141 -17.19 9.63 10.22
C ASP A 141 -16.17 10.39 9.37
N LEU A 142 -16.69 11.18 8.42
CA LEU A 142 -15.85 11.95 7.50
C LEU A 142 -15.07 13.08 8.19
N ALA A 143 -15.56 13.57 9.33
CA ALA A 143 -14.87 14.61 10.09
C ALA A 143 -13.61 14.03 10.74
N ARG A 144 -13.73 12.89 11.43
CA ARG A 144 -12.59 12.15 11.97
C ARG A 144 -11.65 11.70 10.87
N ALA A 145 -12.16 11.15 9.77
CA ALA A 145 -11.34 10.69 8.66
C ALA A 145 -10.49 11.84 8.08
N ARG A 146 -11.08 13.03 7.91
CA ARG A 146 -10.35 14.22 7.44
C ARG A 146 -9.29 14.66 8.43
N ALA A 147 -9.60 14.72 9.72
CA ALA A 147 -8.63 15.06 10.75
C ALA A 147 -7.43 14.10 10.78
N VAL A 148 -7.67 12.79 10.62
CA VAL A 148 -6.59 11.79 10.53
C VAL A 148 -5.79 11.95 9.24
N ASN A 149 -6.45 12.19 8.11
CA ASN A 149 -5.79 12.46 6.83
C ASN A 149 -4.87 13.69 6.93
N ASP A 150 -5.32 14.75 7.59
CA ASP A 150 -4.52 15.97 7.80
C ASP A 150 -3.31 15.71 8.70
N ARG A 151 -3.43 14.82 9.69
CA ARG A 151 -2.28 14.34 10.48
C ARG A 151 -1.31 13.48 9.67
N LEU A 152 -1.78 12.77 8.65
CA LEU A 152 -0.94 11.96 7.75
C LEU A 152 -0.18 12.80 6.72
N GLU A 153 -0.74 13.94 6.29
CA GLU A 153 -0.18 14.77 5.21
C GLU A 153 1.30 15.13 5.38
N PRO A 154 1.81 15.55 6.55
CA PRO A 154 3.22 15.91 6.70
C PRO A 154 4.16 14.74 6.38
N LEU A 155 3.79 13.51 6.78
CA LEU A 155 4.54 12.29 6.49
C LEU A 155 4.44 11.91 5.02
N VAL A 156 3.25 12.02 4.44
CA VAL A 156 3.04 11.81 3.01
C VAL A 156 3.94 12.74 2.19
N ARG A 157 3.96 14.03 2.52
CA ARG A 157 4.76 15.02 1.81
C ARG A 157 6.25 14.71 1.85
N ILE A 158 6.80 14.39 3.03
CA ILE A 158 8.23 14.11 3.15
C ILE A 158 8.61 12.75 2.57
N PHE A 159 7.88 11.68 2.89
CA PHE A 159 8.25 10.33 2.44
C PHE A 159 8.20 10.19 0.92
N TYR A 160 7.20 10.79 0.28
CA TYR A 160 6.98 10.65 -1.16
C TYR A 160 7.52 11.85 -1.97
N ALA A 161 8.35 12.70 -1.37
CA ALA A 161 9.02 13.80 -2.06
C ALA A 161 9.96 13.29 -3.17
N PRO A 162 10.21 14.08 -4.24
CA PRO A 162 11.26 13.77 -5.21
C PRO A 162 12.66 13.76 -4.55
N PRO A 163 13.55 12.82 -4.91
CA PRO A 163 13.28 11.69 -5.79
C PRO A 163 12.46 10.60 -5.09
N PHE A 164 11.48 10.04 -5.80
CA PHE A 164 10.53 9.06 -5.23
C PHE A 164 11.22 7.77 -4.73
N VAL A 165 12.35 7.42 -5.34
CA VAL A 165 13.11 6.20 -5.02
C VAL A 165 13.62 6.18 -3.56
N ASP A 166 13.78 7.35 -2.94
CA ASP A 166 14.30 7.50 -1.58
C ASP A 166 13.22 7.35 -0.49
N MET A 167 11.98 7.07 -0.88
CA MET A 167 10.87 6.86 0.05
C MET A 167 11.20 5.89 1.19
N HIS A 168 11.82 4.75 0.88
CA HIS A 168 12.19 3.77 1.90
C HIS A 168 13.33 4.26 2.80
N ASN A 169 14.24 5.08 2.29
CA ASN A 169 15.35 5.66 3.05
C ASN A 169 14.78 6.60 4.11
N ARG A 170 13.84 7.46 3.73
CA ARG A 170 13.13 8.37 4.63
C ARG A 170 12.29 7.65 5.68
N MET A 171 11.58 6.59 5.30
CA MET A 171 10.82 5.77 6.24
C MET A 171 11.74 5.05 7.25
N LYS A 172 12.89 4.53 6.79
CA LYS A 172 13.90 3.95 7.68
C LYS A 172 14.47 4.99 8.64
N GLU A 173 14.74 6.21 8.16
CA GLU A 173 15.21 7.30 9.01
C GLU A 173 14.16 7.67 10.07
N ALA A 174 12.88 7.74 9.68
CA ALA A 174 11.79 7.96 10.63
C ALA A 174 11.75 6.86 11.71
N LEU A 175 11.98 5.59 11.35
CA LEU A 175 12.05 4.50 12.32
C LEU A 175 13.23 4.62 13.27
N VAL A 176 14.38 5.16 12.83
CA VAL A 176 15.51 5.48 13.71
C VAL A 176 15.14 6.59 14.69
N LEU A 177 14.55 7.68 14.19
CA LEU A 177 14.12 8.82 15.02
C LEU A 177 13.06 8.42 16.06
N LEU A 178 12.23 7.43 15.74
CA LEU A 178 11.24 6.84 16.65
C LEU A 178 11.82 5.75 17.58
N GLY A 179 13.12 5.44 17.48
CA GLY A 179 13.78 4.41 18.29
C GLY A 179 13.32 2.99 18.00
N ARG A 180 12.80 2.71 16.80
CA ARG A 180 12.26 1.40 16.39
C ARG A 180 13.29 0.51 15.72
N ILE A 181 14.28 1.09 15.06
CA ILE A 181 15.42 0.39 14.49
C ILE A 181 16.72 1.14 14.85
N PRO A 182 17.87 0.46 14.93
CA PRO A 182 19.12 1.09 15.36
C PRO A 182 19.76 1.99 14.30
N ALA A 183 19.50 1.73 13.01
CA ALA A 183 20.10 2.47 11.91
C ALA A 183 19.29 2.38 10.62
N ALA A 184 19.34 3.44 9.80
CA ALA A 184 18.65 3.55 8.52
C ALA A 184 19.50 3.02 7.35
N HIS A 185 20.10 1.84 7.49
CA HIS A 185 20.96 1.27 6.45
C HIS A 185 20.18 0.99 5.16
N VAL A 186 20.74 1.43 4.03
CA VAL A 186 20.23 1.17 2.68
C VAL A 186 21.32 0.50 1.84
N ARG A 187 20.91 -0.26 0.83
CA ARG A 187 21.83 -0.93 -0.09
C ARG A 187 22.05 -0.02 -1.32
N PRO A 188 23.30 0.11 -1.83
CA PRO A 188 23.54 0.80 -3.09
C PRO A 188 22.61 0.30 -4.22
N PRO A 189 22.16 1.19 -5.13
CA PRO A 189 22.60 2.58 -5.31
C PRO A 189 21.94 3.61 -4.38
N LEU A 190 21.08 3.19 -3.44
CA LEU A 190 20.47 4.11 -2.47
C LEU A 190 21.52 4.66 -1.50
N THR A 191 21.37 5.93 -1.13
CA THR A 191 22.24 6.63 -0.17
C THR A 191 21.48 7.04 1.09
N PRO A 192 22.16 7.21 2.24
CA PRO A 192 21.55 7.82 3.42
C PRO A 192 20.91 9.18 3.08
N VAL A 193 19.86 9.54 3.81
CA VAL A 193 19.24 10.87 3.71
C VAL A 193 20.20 11.93 4.26
N SER A 194 20.08 13.17 3.79
CA SER A 194 20.90 14.28 4.30
C SER A 194 20.46 14.73 5.69
N ASP A 195 21.28 15.52 6.39
CA ASP A 195 20.92 16.07 7.69
C ASP A 195 19.73 17.04 7.61
N GLU A 196 19.61 17.79 6.51
CA GLU A 196 18.45 18.65 6.25
C GLU A 196 17.18 17.82 6.06
N GLU A 197 17.25 16.74 5.28
CA GLU A 197 16.11 15.85 5.07
C GLU A 197 15.72 15.12 6.35
N ARG A 198 16.71 14.68 7.15
CA ARG A 198 16.50 14.13 8.50
C ARG A 198 15.76 15.12 9.41
N CYS A 199 16.14 16.40 9.39
CA CYS A 199 15.44 17.45 10.14
C CYS A 199 13.98 17.59 9.69
N CYS A 200 13.73 17.61 8.38
CA CYS A 200 12.37 17.65 7.82
C CYS A 200 11.53 16.43 8.23
N ILE A 201 12.12 15.22 8.25
CA ILE A 201 11.45 14.00 8.72
C ILE A 201 11.07 14.13 10.20
N GLN A 202 11.97 14.66 11.04
CA GLN A 202 11.69 14.88 12.45
C GLN A 202 10.52 15.85 12.67
N LEU A 203 10.48 16.95 11.91
CA LEU A 203 9.38 17.91 11.95
C LEU A 203 8.05 17.29 11.50
N ALA A 204 8.06 16.48 10.45
CA ALA A 204 6.88 15.76 9.98
C ALA A 204 6.35 14.78 11.03
N LEU A 205 7.24 14.01 11.68
CA LEU A 205 6.86 13.10 12.77
C LEU A 205 6.20 13.83 13.95
N LYS A 206 6.71 15.01 14.32
CA LYS A 206 6.11 15.86 15.36
C LYS A 206 4.73 16.39 14.94
N ALA A 207 4.62 16.91 13.72
CA ALA A 207 3.36 17.42 13.18
C ALA A 207 2.27 16.33 13.10
N SER A 208 2.65 15.08 12.82
CA SER A 208 1.74 13.93 12.82
C SER A 208 1.42 13.38 14.21
N GLY A 209 2.09 13.88 15.25
CA GLY A 209 1.93 13.43 16.64
C GLY A 209 2.57 12.08 16.94
N LEU A 210 3.53 11.63 16.12
CA LEU A 210 4.26 10.36 16.33
C LEU A 210 5.53 10.55 17.16
N LEU A 211 6.09 11.75 17.19
CA LEU A 211 7.28 12.10 17.97
C LEU A 211 6.96 13.30 18.87
N ARG A 212 7.45 13.25 20.13
CA ARG A 212 7.30 14.34 21.11
C ARG A 212 8.34 15.44 20.88
#